data_AF-A0A927S1A4-F1
#
_entry.id   AF-A0A927S1A4-F1
#
_cell.length_a   1.000
_cell.length_b   1.000
_cell.length_c   1.000
_cell.angle_alpha   90.00
_cell.angle_beta   90.00
_cell.angle_gamma   90.00
#
_symmetry.space_group_name_H-M   'P 1'
#
loop_
_entity.id
_entity.type
_entity.pdbx_description
1 polymer ?
#
loop_
_entity_poly.entity_id
_entity_poly.type
_entity_poly.pdbx_seq_one_letter_code
_entity_poly.pdbx_strand_id
1 'polypeptide(L)' 'IVLLEGIRLAAVKEGRYFLSAAPLNLSGTDGSPCRAFLIADDS' A
#
# COMPACT_ATOMS: atom_id res chain seq x y z
N ILE A 1 -1.09 -14.06 3.82
CA ILE A 1 -1.98 -12.89 3.64
C ILE A 1 -1.40 -11.76 4.49
N VAL A 2 -1.34 -10.54 3.98
CA VAL A 2 -0.84 -9.35 4.70
C VAL A 2 -1.98 -8.36 4.81
N LEU A 3 -2.08 -7.65 5.95
CA LEU A 3 -3.08 -6.61 6.18
C LEU A 3 -2.50 -5.24 5.87
N LEU A 4 -3.28 -4.42 5.17
CA LEU A 4 -2.95 -3.02 4.89
C LEU A 4 -4.16 -2.17 5.27
N GLU A 5 -3.98 -1.30 6.25
CA GLU A 5 -5.07 -0.53 6.87
C GLU A 5 -4.81 0.98 6.72
N GLY A 6 -5.83 1.80 6.98
CA GLY A 6 -5.69 3.26 6.98
C GLY A 6 -5.46 3.89 5.60
N ILE A 7 -5.69 3.14 4.52
CA ILE A 7 -5.49 3.65 3.15
C ILE A 7 -6.56 4.67 2.77
N ARG A 8 -6.14 5.74 2.10
CA ARG A 8 -7.03 6.78 1.57
C ARG A 8 -7.22 6.63 0.06
N LEU A 9 -8.36 6.08 -0.36
CA LEU A 9 -8.70 5.88 -1.78
C LEU A 9 -9.66 6.92 -2.38
N ALA A 10 -10.15 7.89 -1.60
CA ALA A 10 -11.21 8.81 -2.04
C ALA A 10 -10.90 9.65 -3.30
N ALA A 11 -9.61 9.80 -3.67
CA ALA A 11 -9.18 10.54 -4.86
C ALA A 11 -8.63 9.63 -5.97
N VAL A 12 -8.71 8.31 -5.78
CA VAL A 12 -8.19 7.30 -6.71
C VAL A 12 -9.33 6.87 -7.64
N LYS A 13 -9.07 6.82 -8.95
CA LYS A 13 -10.03 6.29 -9.92
C LYS A 13 -10.13 4.78 -9.79
N GLU A 14 -11.28 4.21 -10.10
CA GLU A 14 -11.42 2.75 -10.20
C GLU A 14 -10.52 2.20 -11.32
N GLY A 15 -9.86 1.06 -11.07
CA GLY A 15 -8.98 0.43 -12.04
C GLY A 15 -8.02 -0.58 -11.43
N ARG A 16 -7.15 -1.14 -12.28
CA ARG A 16 -6.02 -1.98 -11.85
C ARG A 16 -4.78 -1.11 -11.66
N TYR A 17 -4.02 -1.42 -10.62
CA TYR A 17 -2.82 -0.70 -10.25
C TYR A 17 -1.78 -1.69 -9.73
N PHE A 18 -0.51 -1.36 -9.93
CA PHE A 18 0.54 -1.97 -9.14
C PHE A 18 0.62 -1.29 -7.77
N LEU A 19 0.39 -2.06 -6.70
CA LEU A 19 0.49 -1.58 -5.32
C LEU A 19 1.92 -1.75 -4.79
N SER A 20 2.56 -0.64 -4.44
CA SER A 20 3.81 -0.62 -3.67
C SER A 20 3.55 -0.12 -2.25
N ALA A 21 3.71 -0.98 -1.26
CA ALA A 21 3.46 -0.66 0.15
C ALA A 21 4.56 -1.25 1.06
N ALA A 22 5.81 -0.94 0.73
CA ALA A 22 6.97 -1.47 1.46
C ALA A 22 6.97 -0.98 2.93
N PRO A 23 6.96 -1.91 3.92
CA PRO A 23 7.02 -1.56 5.33
C PRO A 23 8.39 -1.00 5.73
N LEU A 24 8.44 -0.18 6.79
CA LEU A 24 9.71 0.08 7.47
C LEU A 24 10.27 -1.22 8.08
N ASN A 25 11.59 -1.40 8.02
CA ASN A 25 12.26 -2.58 8.56
C ASN A 25 12.45 -2.47 10.09
N LEU A 26 11.39 -2.76 10.84
CA LEU A 26 11.37 -2.74 12.30
C LEU A 26 11.36 -4.17 12.85
N SER A 27 12.26 -4.48 13.79
CA SER A 27 12.33 -5.80 14.42
C SER A 27 11.40 -5.89 15.64
N GLY A 28 10.82 -7.08 15.87
CA GLY A 28 10.02 -7.36 17.06
C GLY A 28 8.68 -6.62 17.13
N THR A 29 8.11 -6.24 15.98
CA THR A 29 6.83 -5.51 15.89
C THR A 29 5.78 -6.31 15.11
N ASP A 30 4.51 -6.12 15.44
CA ASP A 30 3.38 -6.78 14.76
C ASP A 30 2.98 -6.11 13.43
N GLY A 31 3.67 -5.03 13.06
CA GLY A 31 3.46 -4.25 11.85
C GLY A 31 4.30 -3.00 11.85
N SER A 32 4.41 -2.34 10.71
CA SER A 32 5.10 -1.06 10.59
C SER A 32 4.37 -0.13 9.63
N PRO A 33 4.50 1.19 9.82
CA PRO A 33 3.94 2.14 8.88
C PRO A 33 4.63 1.98 7.52
N CYS A 34 3.87 2.24 6.46
CA CYS A 34 4.38 2.24 5.10
C CYS A 34 3.87 3.45 4.34
N ARG A 35 4.58 3.79 3.26
CA ARG A 35 4.08 4.76 2.27
C ARG A 35 3.53 3.98 1.08
N ALA A 36 2.22 3.80 1.07
CA ALA A 36 1.54 3.13 -0.04
C ALA A 36 1.45 4.03 -1.28
N PHE A 37 1.86 3.49 -2.43
CA PHE A 37 1.70 4.08 -3.75
C PHE A 37 0.91 3.14 -4.66
N LEU A 38 -0.03 3.71 -5.40
CA LEU A 38 -0.67 3.05 -6.53
C LEU A 38 -0.01 3.57 -7.80
N ILE A 39 0.61 2.68 -8.56
CA ILE A 39 1.25 3.00 -9.85
C ILE A 39 0.28 2.55 -10.94
N ALA A 40 -0.08 3.48 -11.83
CA ALA A 40 -0.94 3.19 -12.96
C ALA A 40 -0.29 2.10 -13.81
N ASP A 41 -1.07 1.08 -14.12
CA ASP A 41 -0.67 -0.01 -14.99
C ASP A 41 -1.42 0.19 -16.31
N ASP A 42 -0.68 0.49 -17.38
CA ASP A 42 -1.22 0.74 -18.72
C ASP A 42 -1.40 -0.56 -19.52
N SER A 43 -1.37 -1.72 -18.86
CA SER A 43 -1.45 -3.06 -19.46
C SER A 43 -2.86 -3.69 -19.51
#